data_AF-A0A3C1D213-F1
#
_entry.id   AF-A0A3C1D213-F1
#
_cell.length_a   1.000
_cell.length_b   1.000
_cell.length_c   1.000
_cell.angle_alpha   90.00
_cell.angle_beta   90.00
_cell.angle_gamma   90.00
#
_symmetry.space_group_name_H-M   'P 1'
#
loop_
_entity.id
_entity.type
_entity.pdbx_description
1 polymer ?
#
loop_
_entity_poly.entity_id
_entity_poly.type
_entity_poly.pdbx_seq_one_letter_code
_entity_poly.pdbx_strand_id
1 'polypeptide(L)'
;AISDSNTAQQRFGLDNINYIRNSVKATVDAYDGKVTLYAWDETDPVLQTWQKVYPSTLKPISDMSADLMSHVRYPTDLFKVQRAILGVYHV
;
A
#
# COMPACT_ATOMS: atom_id res chain seq x y z
N ALA A 1 9.25 -7.56 28.96
CA ALA A 1 9.65 -8.64 28.05
C ALA A 1 9.12 -8.29 26.67
N ILE A 2 10.01 -8.21 25.68
CA ILE A 2 9.68 -7.83 24.31
C ILE A 2 9.08 -9.09 23.68
N SER A 3 7.75 -9.17 23.61
CA SER A 3 7.08 -10.24 22.90
C SER A 3 7.14 -9.90 21.42
N ASP A 4 8.16 -10.42 20.73
CA ASP A 4 8.13 -10.57 19.29
C ASP A 4 6.93 -11.45 18.94
N SER A 5 5.87 -10.80 18.45
CA SER A 5 4.74 -11.50 17.86
C SER A 5 5.26 -12.32 16.69
N ASN A 6 5.38 -13.62 16.92
CA ASN A 6 5.59 -14.67 15.93
C ASN A 6 4.34 -14.73 15.04
N THR A 7 4.12 -13.64 14.32
CA THR A 7 3.09 -13.52 13.30
C THR A 7 3.54 -14.52 12.25
N ALA A 8 2.81 -15.62 12.12
CA ALA A 8 3.02 -16.59 11.05
C ALA A 8 3.33 -15.79 9.78
N GLN A 9 4.52 -16.00 9.19
CA GLN A 9 4.92 -15.34 7.95
C GLN A 9 3.70 -15.35 7.05
N GLN A 10 3.13 -14.17 6.79
CA GLN A 10 1.97 -14.08 5.93
C GLN A 10 2.34 -14.81 4.65
N ARG A 11 1.59 -15.87 4.33
CA ARG A 11 1.75 -16.70 3.14
C ARG A 11 1.38 -15.94 1.85
N PHE A 12 1.71 -14.66 1.76
CA PHE A 12 1.93 -14.09 0.45
C PHE A 12 3.22 -14.74 -0.03
N GLY A 13 3.20 -15.38 -1.20
CA GLY A 13 4.40 -15.92 -1.82
C GLY A 13 5.37 -14.77 -2.12
N LEU A 14 6.13 -14.35 -1.10
CA LEU A 14 7.21 -13.39 -1.22
C LEU A 14 8.40 -13.99 -2.00
N ASP A 15 8.36 -15.30 -2.25
CA ASP A 15 9.46 -16.06 -2.84
C ASP A 15 9.89 -15.53 -4.21
N ASN A 16 9.00 -14.84 -4.95
CA ASN A 16 9.35 -14.15 -6.21
C ASN A 16 8.48 -12.90 -6.47
N ILE A 17 8.81 -11.77 -5.84
CA ILE A 17 8.25 -10.46 -6.20
C ILE A 17 9.20 -9.77 -7.20
N ASN A 18 8.73 -9.55 -8.43
CA ASN A 18 9.44 -8.77 -9.45
C ASN A 18 8.96 -7.31 -9.54
N TYR A 19 7.79 -6.99 -8.97
CA TYR A 19 7.18 -5.67 -9.01
C TYR A 19 6.38 -5.40 -7.74
N ILE A 20 6.63 -4.25 -7.10
CA ILE A 20 5.85 -3.76 -5.96
C ILE A 20 5.84 -2.24 -5.96
N ARG A 21 4.67 -1.64 -5.77
CA ARG A 21 4.46 -0.19 -5.69
C ARG A 21 3.39 0.15 -4.65
N ASN A 22 3.43 1.37 -4.14
CA ASN A 22 2.45 1.91 -3.21
C ASN A 22 1.42 2.76 -3.97
N SER A 23 0.67 2.12 -4.87
CA SER A 23 -0.11 2.83 -5.89
C SER A 23 -1.48 3.30 -5.44
N VAL A 24 -2.09 2.65 -4.45
CA VAL A 24 -3.45 2.94 -3.98
C VAL A 24 -3.50 2.99 -2.46
N LYS A 25 -4.28 3.93 -1.92
CA LYS A 25 -4.72 3.91 -0.51
C LYS A 25 -6.21 3.64 -0.45
N ALA A 26 -6.60 2.70 0.41
CA ALA A 26 -8.00 2.42 0.69
C ALA A 26 -8.37 2.95 2.08
N THR A 27 -9.51 3.61 2.19
CA THR A 27 -10.15 3.90 3.46
C THR A 27 -11.46 3.14 3.55
N VAL A 28 -11.85 2.77 4.76
CA VAL A 28 -13.12 2.11 5.05
C VAL A 28 -13.83 2.97 6.07
N ASP A 29 -15.04 3.41 5.75
CA ASP A 29 -15.91 4.06 6.72
C ASP A 29 -16.34 3.03 7.78
N ALA A 30 -16.13 3.35 9.05
CA ALA A 30 -16.39 2.44 10.15
C ALA A 30 -17.88 2.25 10.46
N TYR A 31 -18.74 3.17 10.01
CA TYR A 31 -20.18 3.13 10.28
C TYR A 31 -20.94 2.30 9.26
N ASP A 32 -20.64 2.47 7.96
CA ASP A 32 -21.37 1.81 6.87
C ASP A 32 -20.53 0.83 6.05
N GLY A 33 -19.21 0.75 6.29
CA GLY A 33 -18.30 -0.12 5.58
C GLY A 33 -17.91 0.37 4.18
N LYS A 34 -18.27 1.60 3.80
CA LYS A 34 -17.97 2.15 2.48
C LYS A 34 -16.47 2.24 2.25
N VAL A 35 -16.02 1.58 1.19
CA VAL A 35 -14.62 1.62 0.76
C VAL A 35 -14.42 2.79 -0.20
N THR A 36 -13.43 3.63 0.05
CA THR A 36 -12.97 4.65 -0.89
C THR A 36 -11.52 4.39 -1.26
N LEU A 37 -11.23 4.36 -2.56
CA LEU A 37 -9.89 4.15 -3.07
C LEU A 37 -9.32 5.47 -3.59
N TYR A 38 -8.06 5.75 -3.24
CA TYR A 38 -7.33 6.94 -3.64
C TYR A 38 -6.10 6.55 -4.45
N ALA A 39 -5.93 7.18 -5.62
CA ALA A 39 -4.79 6.98 -6.51
C ALA A 39 -3.54 7.66 -5.92
N TRP A 40 -2.62 6.91 -5.32
CA TRP A 40 -1.49 7.45 -4.53
C TRP A 40 -0.22 7.73 -5.35
N ASP A 41 0.11 6.85 -6.30
CA ASP A 41 1.28 7.02 -7.19
C ASP A 41 0.80 7.13 -8.63
N GLU A 42 0.49 8.34 -9.07
CA GLU A 42 -0.02 8.62 -10.42
C GLU A 42 0.98 8.27 -11.54
N THR A 43 2.25 8.02 -11.19
CA THR A 43 3.28 7.61 -12.14
C THR A 43 3.31 6.10 -12.39
N ASP A 44 2.58 5.30 -11.59
CA ASP A 44 2.53 3.85 -11.75
C ASP A 44 1.73 3.47 -13.03
N PRO A 45 2.37 2.78 -14.00
CA PRO A 45 1.68 2.34 -15.22
C PRO A 45 0.54 1.36 -14.95
N VAL A 46 0.63 0.55 -13.89
CA VAL A 46 -0.44 -0.38 -13.50
C VAL A 46 -1.66 0.40 -13.01
N LEU A 47 -1.46 1.40 -12.16
CA LEU A 47 -2.52 2.30 -11.70
C LEU A 47 -3.17 3.06 -12.87
N GLN A 48 -2.37 3.63 -13.77
CA GLN A 48 -2.88 4.34 -14.94
C GLN A 48 -3.75 3.44 -15.83
N THR A 49 -3.36 2.18 -15.99
CA THR A 49 -4.15 1.20 -16.74
C THR A 49 -5.46 0.89 -16.01
N TRP A 50 -5.41 0.71 -14.69
CA TRP A 50 -6.60 0.49 -13.88
C TRP A 50 -7.60 1.65 -13.96
N GLN A 51 -7.12 2.89 -13.89
CA GLN A 51 -7.95 4.09 -14.04
C GLN A 51 -8.60 4.18 -15.43
N LYS A 52 -7.91 3.76 -16.49
CA LYS A 52 -8.48 3.71 -17.85
C LYS A 52 -9.62 2.69 -17.97
N VAL A 53 -9.47 1.53 -17.33
CA VAL A 53 -10.49 0.47 -17.36
C VAL A 53 -11.66 0.79 -16.45
N TYR A 54 -11.40 1.41 -15.28
CA TYR A 54 -12.39 1.68 -14.23
C TYR A 54 -12.37 3.15 -13.77
N PRO A 55 -12.79 4.10 -14.62
CA PRO A 55 -12.58 5.53 -14.40
C PRO A 55 -13.27 6.11 -13.16
N SER A 56 -14.31 5.46 -12.64
CA SER A 56 -15.07 5.92 -11.47
C SER A 56 -14.66 5.26 -10.14
N THR A 57 -13.70 4.34 -10.15
CA THR A 57 -13.37 3.53 -8.96
C THR A 57 -12.35 4.20 -8.03
N LEU A 58 -11.56 5.13 -8.54
CA LEU A 58 -10.46 5.79 -7.84
C LEU A 58 -10.73 7.29 -7.73
N LYS A 59 -10.46 7.84 -6.55
CA LYS A 59 -10.44 9.28 -6.32
C LYS A 59 -9.02 9.83 -6.37
N PRO A 60 -8.84 11.10 -6.76
CA PRO A 60 -7.55 11.76 -6.62
C PRO A 60 -7.19 11.95 -5.15
N ILE A 61 -5.90 12.03 -4.84
CA ILE A 61 -5.40 12.26 -3.46
C ILE A 61 -5.91 13.58 -2.90
N SER A 62 -6.11 14.58 -3.76
CA SER A 62 -6.66 15.89 -3.39
C SER A 62 -8.03 15.82 -2.72
N ASP A 63 -8.79 14.76 -2.95
CA ASP A 63 -10.10 14.53 -2.33
C ASP A 63 -10.00 13.88 -0.93
N MET A 64 -8.80 13.51 -0.49
CA MET A 64 -8.56 12.99 0.86
C MET A 64 -8.55 14.13 1.87
N SER A 65 -9.31 14.00 2.95
CA SER A 65 -9.31 15.01 4.01
C SER A 65 -7.95 15.12 4.71
N ALA A 66 -7.63 16.30 5.26
CA ALA A 66 -6.38 16.53 5.98
C ALA A 66 -6.23 15.57 7.19
N ASP A 67 -7.31 15.29 7.90
CA ASP A 67 -7.32 14.36 9.02
C ASP A 67 -6.94 12.95 8.57
N LEU A 68 -7.53 12.45 7.48
CA LEU A 68 -7.15 11.14 6.92
C LEU A 68 -5.70 11.15 6.43
N MET A 69 -5.28 12.23 5.77
CA MET A 69 -3.91 12.38 5.27
C MET A 69 -2.87 12.25 6.39
N SER A 70 -3.13 12.86 7.56
CA SER A 70 -2.26 12.79 8.73
C SER A 70 -2.05 11.37 9.28
N HIS A 71 -2.96 10.44 8.95
CA HIS A 71 -2.89 9.05 9.39
C HIS A 71 -2.31 8.11 8.34
N VAL A 72 -2.02 8.60 7.11
CA VAL A 72 -1.44 7.76 6.07
C VAL A 72 -0.05 7.30 6.48
N ARG A 73 0.19 5.98 6.40
CA ARG A 73 1.48 5.36 6.72
C ARG A 73 2.13 4.75 5.49
N TYR A 74 3.45 4.65 5.57
CA TYR A 74 4.25 3.89 4.62
C TYR A 74 3.93 2.39 4.73
N PRO A 75 3.78 1.64 3.62
CA PRO A 75 3.46 0.22 3.68
C PRO A 75 4.56 -0.60 4.35
N THR A 76 4.20 -1.36 5.38
CA THR A 76 5.13 -2.20 6.14
C THR A 76 5.81 -3.25 5.27
N ASP A 77 5.11 -3.86 4.30
CA ASP A 77 5.69 -4.92 3.48
C ASP A 77 6.70 -4.38 2.46
N LEU A 78 6.47 -3.17 1.94
CA LEU A 78 7.43 -2.50 1.08
C LEU A 78 8.71 -2.16 1.86
N PHE A 79 8.56 -1.73 3.12
CA PHE A 79 9.71 -1.54 4.02
C PHE A 79 10.45 -2.84 4.34
N LYS A 80 9.74 -3.96 4.55
CA LYS A 80 10.37 -5.28 4.77
C LYS A 80 11.21 -5.70 3.57
N VAL A 81 10.69 -5.57 2.35
CA VAL A 81 11.42 -5.90 1.11
C VAL A 81 12.67 -5.05 0.96
N GLN A 82 12.56 -3.74 1.16
CA GLN A 82 13.71 -2.83 1.10
C GLN A 82 14.79 -3.19 2.13
N ARG A 83 14.40 -3.46 3.38
CA ARG A 83 15.36 -3.89 4.41
C ARG A 83 16.03 -5.21 4.07
N ALA A 84 15.29 -6.17 3.53
CA ALA A 84 15.86 -7.45 3.10
C ALA A 84 16.92 -7.26 2.01
N ILE A 85 16.64 -6.45 0.99
CA ILE A 85 17.60 -6.11 -0.08
C ILE A 85 18.82 -5.40 0.50
N LEU A 86 18.62 -4.41 1.39
CA LEU A 86 19.72 -3.68 2.02
C LEU A 86 20.65 -4.63 2.80
N GLY A 87 20.08 -5.58 3.56
CA GLY A 87 20.85 -6.56 4.32
C GLY A 87 21.64 -7.55 3.46
N VAL A 88 21.21 -7.83 2.24
CA VAL A 88 21.92 -8.74 1.31
C VAL A 88 23.08 -8.06 0.59
N TYR A 89 22.93 -6.77 0.24
CA TYR A 89 23.88 -6.10 -0.66
C TYR A 89 24.73 -5.00 -0.01
N HIS A 90 24.42 -4.57 1.21
CA HIS A 90 25.07 -3.40 1.85
C HIS A 90 25.55 -3.67 3.29
N VAL A 91 25.68 -4.94 3.70
CA VAL A 91 26.28 -5.37 4.97
C VAL A 91 27.50 -6.24 4.68
#